data_AF-A8LQ84-F1
#
_entry.id   AF-A8LQ84-F1
#
_cell.length_a   1.000
_cell.length_b   1.000
_cell.length_c   1.000
_cell.angle_alpha   90.00
_cell.angle_beta   90.00
_cell.angle_gamma   90.00
#
_symmetry.space_group_name_H-M   'P 1'
#
loop_
_entity.id
_entity.type
_entity.pdbx_description
1 polymer ?
#
loop_
_entity_poly.entity_id
_entity_poly.type
_entity_poly.pdbx_seq_one_letter_code
_entity_poly.pdbx_strand_id
1 'polypeptide(L)'
;MPRGRSILAPVPSALPEIDPAMSTFSETPQTRSTQRLAWGVAGSLLVVELLVISLLYQHNFEFTCRDLAPDGFCAFASRIVPRTLGLLAAFGVFAMAHGALVQDTLRVPGPIRSGVSLSLAGFALALAPWFFLSDAASPALVFAGGAGWLVGAALAGIGAALILAPWPAWRGLIAQKGVLLATLLAAGLALPELSDLIQPLWRADWVTEITFQAVLWVLNAVGYGTEAYPETKIIGILGATEAENFFVAVGPQCSGVEGFALISVFLTVYMLLFRRDLAFPHALLLFPIGIVLSWSFNVVRIAALLSLGYEVSPDLAIGGFHSHAGWLAFTTLSVGLILVARHVAFFNRAEAVATAPAPLPPFFEDPVAAKVLPFAIFMVSALLASTFSETPSLLYPFRALAMAAALALFWSVLRALPWRLDGLAVGSGLAIGVLWIVTGPEAGNGPPPFGALTGGMLALWITARVIGTSLLVPVIEELLFRGYLLEKLAPAGKGLRMALAVVISAGLFAVLHDRWIAAGLAGLVFGALVYRSGNVTDAIVSHGAANASIAAWALATGAWHII
;
A
#
# COMPACT_ATOMS: atom_id res chain seq x y z
N MET A 1 -30.35 -73.79 33.52
CA MET A 1 -29.88 -72.39 33.35
C MET A 1 -28.79 -72.38 32.29
N PRO A 2 -28.74 -71.37 31.40
CA PRO A 2 -28.12 -71.43 30.07
C PRO A 2 -26.76 -70.71 29.96
N ARG A 3 -26.19 -70.68 28.74
CA ARG A 3 -25.14 -69.80 28.14
C ARG A 3 -23.83 -70.56 27.83
N GLY A 4 -23.21 -70.44 26.66
CA GLY A 4 -23.51 -69.69 25.45
C GLY A 4 -22.46 -70.05 24.40
N ARG A 5 -22.89 -70.37 23.16
CA ARG A 5 -22.00 -70.54 22.01
C ARG A 5 -21.96 -69.22 21.23
N SER A 6 -20.74 -68.73 21.05
CA SER A 6 -20.39 -67.64 20.15
C SER A 6 -20.80 -67.99 18.72
N ILE A 7 -21.64 -67.15 18.10
CA ILE A 7 -21.92 -67.16 16.67
C ILE A 7 -21.50 -65.78 16.15
N LEU A 8 -20.37 -65.73 15.48
CA LEU A 8 -19.96 -64.60 14.64
C LEU A 8 -20.81 -64.62 13.37
N ALA A 9 -21.66 -63.61 13.19
CA ALA A 9 -22.33 -63.32 11.93
C ALA A 9 -21.46 -62.36 11.07
N PRO A 10 -21.43 -62.52 9.73
CA PRO A 10 -20.68 -61.61 8.87
C PRO A 10 -21.44 -60.29 8.67
N VAL A 11 -20.69 -59.18 8.71
CA VAL A 11 -21.18 -57.82 8.42
C VAL A 11 -21.53 -57.73 6.92
N PRO A 12 -22.72 -57.25 6.53
CA PRO A 12 -23.07 -57.08 5.13
C PRO A 12 -22.34 -55.87 4.53
N SER A 13 -21.57 -56.14 3.48
CA SER A 13 -20.96 -55.17 2.58
C SER A 13 -21.98 -54.65 1.58
N ALA A 14 -22.45 -53.42 1.75
CA ALA A 14 -22.91 -52.52 0.67
C ALA A 14 -23.44 -51.22 1.30
N LEU A 15 -22.64 -50.17 1.27
CA LEU A 15 -23.16 -48.80 1.29
C LEU A 15 -23.65 -48.52 -0.15
N PRO A 16 -24.84 -47.91 -0.34
CA PRO A 16 -25.30 -47.56 -1.68
C PRO A 16 -24.33 -46.57 -2.32
N GLU A 17 -23.93 -46.84 -3.58
CA GLU A 17 -23.20 -45.91 -4.43
C GLU A 17 -23.96 -44.57 -4.48
N ILE A 18 -23.33 -43.53 -3.94
CA ILE A 18 -23.76 -42.16 -4.17
C ILE A 18 -23.34 -41.82 -5.59
N ASP A 19 -24.33 -41.74 -6.48
CA ASP A 19 -24.18 -41.28 -7.85
C ASP A 19 -23.44 -39.91 -7.87
N PRO A 20 -22.24 -39.81 -8.48
CA PRO A 20 -21.48 -38.56 -8.52
C PRO A 20 -22.06 -37.52 -9.49
N ALA A 21 -23.21 -37.80 -10.14
CA ALA A 21 -23.82 -36.90 -11.12
C ALA A 21 -24.57 -35.68 -10.53
N MET A 22 -24.53 -35.42 -9.22
CA MET A 22 -25.36 -34.38 -8.59
C MET A 22 -24.60 -33.32 -7.76
N SER A 23 -23.51 -32.75 -8.28
CA SER A 23 -22.97 -31.50 -7.70
C SER A 23 -22.27 -30.51 -8.64
N THR A 24 -22.16 -30.78 -9.94
CA THR A 24 -21.65 -29.78 -10.90
C THR A 24 -22.79 -29.18 -11.71
N PHE A 25 -23.54 -28.26 -11.10
CA PHE A 25 -24.37 -27.33 -11.89
C PHE A 25 -23.43 -26.45 -12.73
N SER A 26 -23.20 -26.85 -13.98
CA SER A 26 -22.48 -26.01 -14.95
C SER A 26 -23.25 -24.71 -15.16
N GLU A 27 -22.66 -23.58 -14.79
CA GLU A 27 -23.22 -22.26 -15.10
C GLU A 27 -23.48 -22.14 -16.60
N THR A 28 -24.69 -21.70 -16.96
CA THR A 28 -25.03 -21.50 -18.37
C THR A 28 -24.21 -20.33 -18.96
N PRO A 29 -23.83 -20.36 -20.24
CA PRO A 29 -23.07 -19.27 -20.88
C PRO A 29 -23.72 -17.88 -20.70
N GLN A 30 -25.05 -17.85 -20.64
CA GLN A 30 -25.86 -16.64 -20.51
C GLN A 30 -25.76 -15.98 -19.13
N THR A 31 -25.61 -16.76 -18.04
CA THR A 31 -25.40 -16.19 -16.70
C THR A 31 -24.00 -15.60 -16.55
N ARG A 32 -23.00 -16.22 -17.18
CA ARG A 32 -21.63 -15.69 -17.21
C ARG A 32 -21.51 -14.37 -17.96
N SER A 33 -22.24 -14.21 -19.08
CA SER A 33 -22.22 -12.96 -19.84
C SER A 33 -22.88 -11.81 -19.09
N THR A 34 -24.02 -12.05 -18.44
CA THR A 34 -24.72 -11.03 -17.65
C THR A 34 -23.98 -10.67 -16.38
N GLN A 35 -23.32 -11.63 -15.73
CA GLN A 35 -22.42 -11.37 -14.62
C GLN A 35 -21.25 -10.48 -15.07
N ARG A 36 -20.51 -10.83 -16.13
CA ARG A 36 -19.43 -9.96 -16.64
C ARG A 36 -19.91 -8.54 -16.95
N LEU A 37 -21.10 -8.39 -17.53
CA LEU A 37 -21.70 -7.08 -17.77
C LEU A 37 -21.95 -6.33 -16.46
N ALA A 38 -22.56 -6.94 -15.46
CA ALA A 38 -22.82 -6.31 -14.17
C ALA A 38 -21.53 -5.84 -13.49
N TRP A 39 -20.48 -6.67 -13.50
CA TRP A 39 -19.18 -6.32 -12.94
C TRP A 39 -18.49 -5.20 -13.72
N GLY A 40 -18.55 -5.26 -15.05
CA GLY A 40 -18.03 -4.20 -15.92
C GLY A 40 -18.74 -2.87 -15.70
N VAL A 41 -20.06 -2.88 -15.56
CA VAL A 41 -20.86 -1.69 -15.27
C VAL A 41 -20.53 -1.13 -13.88
N ALA A 42 -20.56 -1.95 -12.83
CA ALA A 42 -20.25 -1.51 -11.46
C ALA A 42 -18.82 -0.94 -11.37
N GLY A 43 -17.83 -1.64 -11.97
CA GLY A 43 -16.44 -1.20 -11.97
C GLY A 43 -16.23 0.10 -12.76
N SER A 44 -16.85 0.23 -13.94
CA SER A 44 -16.75 1.45 -14.75
C SER A 44 -17.40 2.63 -14.06
N LEU A 45 -18.56 2.41 -13.41
CA LEU A 45 -19.27 3.44 -12.66
C LEU A 45 -18.40 3.96 -11.52
N LEU A 46 -17.84 3.06 -10.69
CA LEU A 46 -16.94 3.42 -9.60
C LEU A 46 -15.73 4.22 -10.08
N VAL A 47 -15.10 3.79 -11.19
CA VAL A 47 -13.96 4.49 -11.78
C VAL A 47 -14.34 5.91 -12.23
N VAL A 48 -15.47 6.06 -12.91
CA VAL A 48 -15.94 7.37 -13.38
C VAL A 48 -16.30 8.28 -12.20
N GLU A 49 -17.02 7.76 -11.21
CA GLU A 49 -17.43 8.51 -10.02
C GLU A 49 -16.21 9.01 -9.24
N LEU A 50 -15.22 8.14 -9.00
CA LEU A 50 -13.97 8.52 -8.33
C LEU A 50 -13.15 9.52 -9.14
N LEU A 51 -13.08 9.36 -10.46
CA LEU A 51 -12.41 10.31 -11.35
C LEU A 51 -13.05 11.70 -11.25
N VAL A 52 -14.37 11.79 -11.32
CA VAL A 52 -15.09 13.06 -11.21
C VAL A 52 -14.91 13.69 -9.83
N ILE A 53 -14.99 12.92 -8.74
CA ILE A 53 -14.71 13.43 -7.39
C ILE A 53 -13.29 13.97 -7.30
N SER A 54 -12.29 13.24 -7.82
CA SER A 54 -10.90 13.67 -7.83
C SER A 54 -10.73 14.99 -8.58
N LEU A 55 -11.31 15.12 -9.77
CA LEU A 55 -11.21 16.33 -10.58
C LEU A 55 -11.83 17.55 -9.89
N LEU A 56 -12.96 17.38 -9.21
CA LEU A 56 -13.72 18.49 -8.64
C LEU A 56 -13.26 18.89 -7.25
N TYR A 57 -13.01 17.93 -6.35
CA TYR A 57 -12.67 18.21 -4.96
C TYR A 57 -11.17 18.44 -4.72
N GLN A 58 -10.28 18.03 -5.63
CA GLN A 58 -8.83 18.16 -5.41
C GLN A 58 -8.26 19.54 -5.76
N HIS A 59 -8.88 20.27 -6.68
CA HIS A 59 -8.31 21.52 -7.21
C HIS A 59 -9.16 22.76 -6.93
N ASN A 60 -10.48 22.63 -6.75
CA ASN A 60 -11.40 23.78 -6.72
C ASN A 60 -12.46 23.66 -5.62
N PHE A 61 -12.10 23.15 -4.43
CA PHE A 61 -13.02 23.06 -3.30
C PHE A 61 -12.39 23.64 -2.03
N GLU A 62 -12.63 24.94 -1.81
CA GLU A 62 -12.18 25.68 -0.63
C GLU A 62 -13.30 25.70 0.43
N PHE A 63 -13.12 24.93 1.51
CA PHE A 63 -14.09 24.85 2.59
C PHE A 63 -13.43 24.49 3.93
N THR A 64 -13.60 25.35 4.93
CA THR A 64 -13.07 25.21 6.30
C THR A 64 -14.22 24.89 7.26
N CYS A 65 -14.41 23.60 7.56
CA CYS A 65 -15.54 23.14 8.39
C CYS A 65 -15.56 23.74 9.81
N ARG A 66 -14.39 23.94 10.42
CA ARG A 66 -14.23 24.21 11.87
C ARG A 66 -14.93 25.50 12.32
N ASP A 67 -15.13 26.45 11.43
CA ASP A 67 -15.71 27.75 11.78
C ASP A 67 -17.26 27.77 11.68
N LEU A 68 -17.86 26.71 11.13
CA LEU A 68 -19.27 26.70 10.70
C LEU A 68 -20.10 25.53 11.25
N ALA A 69 -19.48 24.54 11.91
CA ALA A 69 -20.18 23.38 12.47
C ALA A 69 -19.52 22.85 13.76
N PRO A 70 -20.23 22.05 14.58
CA PRO A 70 -19.69 21.52 15.82
C PRO A 70 -18.40 20.71 15.60
N ASP A 71 -17.45 20.85 16.52
CA ASP A 71 -16.13 20.21 16.43
C ASP A 71 -16.21 18.70 16.17
N GLY A 72 -17.15 18.00 16.80
CA GLY A 72 -17.33 16.56 16.60
C GLY A 72 -17.74 16.18 15.17
N PHE A 73 -18.59 16.99 14.53
CA PHE A 73 -18.99 16.77 13.14
C PHE A 73 -17.80 17.01 12.19
N CYS A 74 -17.06 18.10 12.37
CA CYS A 74 -15.90 18.40 11.53
C CYS A 74 -14.74 17.42 11.76
N ALA A 75 -14.51 16.99 12.99
CA ALA A 75 -13.54 15.94 13.31
C ALA A 75 -13.93 14.60 12.66
N PHE A 76 -15.22 14.28 12.62
CA PHE A 76 -15.70 13.12 11.88
C PHE A 76 -15.49 13.30 10.37
N ALA A 77 -15.98 14.38 9.77
CA ALA A 77 -15.92 14.61 8.33
C ALA A 77 -14.47 14.65 7.79
N SER A 78 -13.55 15.31 8.49
CA SER A 78 -12.13 15.41 8.11
C SER A 78 -11.41 14.06 8.04
N ARG A 79 -11.97 13.01 8.66
CA ARG A 79 -11.39 11.66 8.72
C ARG A 79 -12.18 10.65 7.87
N ILE A 80 -12.99 11.09 6.92
CA ILE A 80 -13.81 10.19 6.09
C ILE A 80 -12.96 9.25 5.23
N VAL A 81 -11.86 9.75 4.65
CA VAL A 81 -10.95 8.95 3.81
C VAL A 81 -10.34 7.78 4.60
N PRO A 82 -9.70 7.98 5.76
CA PRO A 82 -9.17 6.85 6.54
C PRO A 82 -10.25 5.88 7.03
N ARG A 83 -11.49 6.32 7.29
CA ARG A 83 -12.61 5.40 7.59
C ARG A 83 -12.99 4.55 6.39
N THR A 84 -13.10 5.15 5.21
CA THR A 84 -13.38 4.42 3.97
C THR A 84 -12.30 3.38 3.71
N LEU A 85 -11.02 3.73 3.88
CA LEU A 85 -9.91 2.78 3.76
C LEU A 85 -10.00 1.65 4.80
N GLY A 86 -10.31 1.98 6.06
CA GLY A 86 -10.54 0.99 7.11
C GLY A 86 -11.67 0.01 6.78
N LEU A 87 -12.78 0.51 6.23
CA LEU A 87 -13.91 -0.30 5.78
C LEU A 87 -13.53 -1.21 4.61
N LEU A 88 -12.88 -0.67 3.59
CA LEU A 88 -12.42 -1.44 2.43
C LEU A 88 -11.47 -2.56 2.85
N ALA A 89 -10.55 -2.28 3.78
CA ALA A 89 -9.65 -3.29 4.34
C ALA A 89 -10.42 -4.37 5.11
N ALA A 90 -11.30 -3.99 6.03
CA ALA A 90 -12.08 -4.91 6.85
C ALA A 90 -12.96 -5.84 6.00
N PHE A 91 -13.71 -5.28 5.03
CA PHE A 91 -14.55 -6.06 4.13
C PHE A 91 -13.75 -6.84 3.08
N GLY A 92 -12.61 -6.33 2.65
CA GLY A 92 -11.68 -7.06 1.77
C GLY A 92 -11.15 -8.33 2.45
N VAL A 93 -10.73 -8.24 3.71
CA VAL A 93 -10.32 -9.40 4.52
C VAL A 93 -11.49 -10.37 4.69
N PHE A 94 -12.70 -9.88 4.99
CA PHE A 94 -13.89 -10.73 5.06
C PHE A 94 -14.13 -11.49 3.74
N ALA A 95 -14.06 -10.80 2.60
CA ALA A 95 -14.31 -11.38 1.29
C ALA A 95 -13.23 -12.41 0.90
N MET A 96 -11.99 -12.20 1.32
CA MET A 96 -10.91 -13.20 1.16
C MET A 96 -11.14 -14.42 2.06
N ALA A 97 -11.47 -14.20 3.34
CA ALA A 97 -11.66 -15.27 4.32
C ALA A 97 -12.92 -16.11 4.06
N HIS A 98 -13.98 -15.50 3.54
CA HIS A 98 -15.27 -16.14 3.26
C HIS A 98 -15.57 -16.19 1.76
N GLY A 99 -14.55 -16.38 0.93
CA GLY A 99 -14.66 -16.29 -0.54
C GLY A 99 -15.79 -17.11 -1.15
N ALA A 100 -16.01 -18.34 -0.68
CA ALA A 100 -17.09 -19.19 -1.18
C ALA A 100 -18.49 -18.60 -0.93
N LEU A 101 -18.72 -18.03 0.26
CA LEU A 101 -19.98 -17.41 0.63
C LEU A 101 -20.24 -16.13 -0.18
N VAL A 102 -19.21 -15.31 -0.38
CA VAL A 102 -19.32 -14.10 -1.21
C VAL A 102 -19.52 -14.47 -2.68
N GLN A 103 -18.84 -15.49 -3.19
CA GLN A 103 -19.06 -15.99 -4.55
C GLN A 103 -20.49 -16.48 -4.77
N ASP A 104 -21.06 -17.20 -3.80
CA ASP A 104 -22.47 -17.64 -3.87
C ASP A 104 -23.44 -16.44 -3.85
N THR A 105 -23.15 -15.43 -3.03
CA THR A 105 -23.92 -14.18 -2.99
C THR A 105 -23.90 -13.45 -4.36
N LEU A 106 -22.73 -13.43 -5.01
CA LEU A 106 -22.51 -12.74 -6.30
C LEU A 106 -22.76 -13.62 -7.53
N ARG A 107 -23.34 -14.81 -7.34
CA ARG A 107 -23.55 -15.79 -8.41
C ARG A 107 -24.57 -15.31 -9.44
N VAL A 108 -25.65 -14.69 -8.96
CA VAL A 108 -26.71 -14.15 -9.82
C VAL A 108 -26.59 -12.63 -9.81
N PRO A 109 -26.40 -11.98 -10.97
CA PRO A 109 -26.34 -10.52 -11.02
C PRO A 109 -27.67 -9.90 -10.61
N GLY A 110 -27.62 -8.74 -9.99
CA GLY A 110 -28.83 -8.02 -9.58
C GLY A 110 -29.41 -7.14 -10.71
N PRO A 111 -30.44 -6.32 -10.40
CA PRO A 111 -31.10 -5.48 -11.39
C PRO A 111 -30.22 -4.29 -11.81
N ILE A 112 -29.39 -4.50 -12.85
CA ILE A 112 -28.38 -3.52 -13.32
C ILE A 112 -28.97 -2.12 -13.50
N ARG A 113 -30.11 -1.96 -14.18
CA ARG A 113 -30.70 -0.64 -14.46
C ARG A 113 -31.04 0.12 -13.17
N SER A 114 -31.76 -0.53 -12.25
CA SER A 114 -32.14 0.08 -10.98
C SER A 114 -30.93 0.37 -10.10
N GLY A 115 -29.95 -0.54 -10.09
CA GLY A 115 -28.69 -0.33 -9.37
C GLY A 115 -27.88 0.85 -9.91
N VAL A 116 -27.77 0.99 -11.24
CA VAL A 116 -27.12 2.15 -11.87
C VAL A 116 -27.87 3.45 -11.56
N SER A 117 -29.19 3.48 -11.69
CA SER A 117 -29.98 4.68 -11.37
C SER A 117 -29.82 5.09 -9.91
N LEU A 118 -29.86 4.14 -8.99
CA LEU A 118 -29.65 4.41 -7.57
C LEU A 118 -28.23 4.89 -7.29
N SER A 119 -27.24 4.28 -7.96
CA SER A 119 -25.85 4.67 -7.77
C SER A 119 -25.57 6.08 -8.27
N LEU A 120 -26.04 6.42 -9.48
CA LEU A 120 -25.93 7.76 -10.05
C LEU A 120 -26.70 8.80 -9.23
N ALA A 121 -27.87 8.45 -8.68
CA ALA A 121 -28.61 9.35 -7.79
C ALA A 121 -27.86 9.59 -6.47
N GLY A 122 -27.28 8.54 -5.89
CA GLY A 122 -26.42 8.66 -4.71
C GLY A 122 -25.17 9.49 -4.99
N PHE A 123 -24.52 9.25 -6.12
CA PHE A 123 -23.37 10.01 -6.58
C PHE A 123 -23.70 11.49 -6.79
N ALA A 124 -24.80 11.81 -7.47
CA ALA A 124 -25.25 13.19 -7.65
C ALA A 124 -25.52 13.90 -6.31
N LEU A 125 -26.10 13.18 -5.34
CA LEU A 125 -26.32 13.70 -3.99
C LEU A 125 -25.01 13.91 -3.21
N ALA A 126 -24.03 13.01 -3.37
CA ALA A 126 -22.70 13.17 -2.80
C ALA A 126 -21.90 14.30 -3.47
N LEU A 127 -22.20 14.61 -4.73
CA LEU A 127 -21.57 15.70 -5.47
C LEU A 127 -22.22 17.06 -5.16
N ALA A 128 -23.50 17.08 -4.78
CA ALA A 128 -24.27 18.29 -4.52
C ALA A 128 -23.55 19.33 -3.62
N PRO A 129 -22.85 18.93 -2.52
CA PRO A 129 -22.19 19.89 -1.64
C PRO A 129 -21.12 20.74 -2.33
N TRP A 130 -20.51 20.25 -3.41
CA TRP A 130 -19.54 21.01 -4.22
C TRP A 130 -20.14 22.32 -4.78
N PHE A 131 -21.44 22.36 -5.05
CA PHE A 131 -22.10 23.53 -5.65
C PHE A 131 -22.46 24.64 -4.66
N PHE A 132 -22.50 24.35 -3.35
CA PHE A 132 -23.04 25.29 -2.37
C PHE A 132 -22.23 25.41 -1.07
N LEU A 133 -21.32 24.47 -0.78
CA LEU A 133 -20.41 24.61 0.35
C LEU A 133 -19.24 25.52 -0.02
N SER A 134 -19.01 26.50 0.84
CA SER A 134 -17.90 27.44 0.83
C SER A 134 -17.70 27.98 2.24
N ASP A 135 -16.64 28.75 2.49
CA ASP A 135 -16.41 29.40 3.79
C ASP A 135 -17.50 30.42 4.16
N ALA A 136 -18.34 30.84 3.21
CA ALA A 136 -19.49 31.70 3.44
C ALA A 136 -20.79 30.93 3.73
N ALA A 137 -20.77 29.59 3.72
CA ALA A 137 -21.96 28.77 3.91
C ALA A 137 -22.52 28.89 5.34
N SER A 138 -23.85 28.87 5.49
CA SER A 138 -24.47 28.82 6.81
C SER A 138 -24.28 27.43 7.46
N PRO A 139 -24.30 27.33 8.80
CA PRO A 139 -24.23 26.03 9.49
C PRO A 139 -25.26 25.01 8.97
N ALA A 140 -26.48 25.47 8.63
CA ALA A 140 -27.53 24.62 8.08
C ALA A 140 -27.13 24.01 6.71
N LEU A 141 -26.48 24.80 5.84
CA LEU A 141 -25.94 24.29 4.58
C LEU A 141 -24.79 23.32 4.81
N VAL A 142 -23.93 23.55 5.80
CA VAL A 142 -22.86 22.61 6.17
C VAL A 142 -23.43 21.25 6.61
N PHE A 143 -24.44 21.24 7.47
CA PHE A 143 -25.13 20.01 7.86
C PHE A 143 -25.82 19.32 6.68
N ALA A 144 -26.50 20.09 5.81
CA ALA A 144 -27.12 19.55 4.61
C ALA A 144 -26.07 18.94 3.66
N GLY A 145 -24.90 19.58 3.53
CA GLY A 145 -23.77 19.08 2.77
C GLY A 145 -23.22 17.77 3.32
N GLY A 146 -23.00 17.70 4.64
CA GLY A 146 -22.60 16.47 5.32
C GLY A 146 -23.59 15.33 5.17
N ALA A 147 -24.89 15.62 5.30
CA ALA A 147 -25.95 14.65 5.04
C ALA A 147 -25.95 14.19 3.57
N GLY A 148 -25.72 15.11 2.62
CA GLY A 148 -25.56 14.83 1.20
C GLY A 148 -24.42 13.86 0.92
N TRP A 149 -23.23 14.08 1.51
CA TRP A 149 -22.11 13.14 1.42
C TRP A 149 -22.46 11.76 1.99
N LEU A 150 -23.04 11.70 3.19
CA LEU A 150 -23.31 10.44 3.87
C LEU A 150 -24.41 9.62 3.18
N VAL A 151 -25.56 10.26 2.91
CA VAL A 151 -26.69 9.61 2.23
C VAL A 151 -26.32 9.29 0.79
N GLY A 152 -25.65 10.21 0.10
CA GLY A 152 -25.19 10.01 -1.27
C GLY A 152 -24.24 8.81 -1.39
N ALA A 153 -23.22 8.73 -0.53
CA ALA A 153 -22.29 7.60 -0.51
C ALA A 153 -22.99 6.27 -0.17
N ALA A 154 -23.94 6.27 0.76
CA ALA A 154 -24.71 5.08 1.11
C ALA A 154 -25.58 4.61 -0.08
N LEU A 155 -26.29 5.51 -0.75
CA LEU A 155 -27.10 5.19 -1.93
C LEU A 155 -26.22 4.72 -3.10
N ALA A 156 -25.07 5.36 -3.32
CA ALA A 156 -24.06 4.93 -4.30
C ALA A 156 -23.60 3.49 -4.03
N GLY A 157 -23.20 3.20 -2.79
CA GLY A 157 -22.77 1.87 -2.36
C GLY A 157 -23.87 0.81 -2.47
N ILE A 158 -25.11 1.13 -2.09
CA ILE A 158 -26.26 0.22 -2.23
C ILE A 158 -26.57 -0.02 -3.71
N GLY A 159 -26.53 1.03 -4.54
CA GLY A 159 -26.70 0.92 -5.99
C GLY A 159 -25.67 -0.02 -6.61
N ALA A 160 -24.38 0.18 -6.28
CA ALA A 160 -23.30 -0.70 -6.69
C ALA A 160 -23.51 -2.16 -6.22
N ALA A 161 -23.91 -2.36 -4.96
CA ALA A 161 -24.21 -3.69 -4.43
C ALA A 161 -25.38 -4.37 -5.17
N LEU A 162 -26.43 -3.62 -5.52
CA LEU A 162 -27.58 -4.11 -6.30
C LEU A 162 -27.23 -4.42 -7.75
N ILE A 163 -26.22 -3.78 -8.35
CA ILE A 163 -25.70 -4.20 -9.66
C ILE A 163 -25.06 -5.59 -9.52
N LEU A 164 -24.26 -5.80 -8.47
CA LEU A 164 -23.48 -7.02 -8.27
C LEU A 164 -24.33 -8.24 -7.88
N ALA A 165 -25.37 -8.06 -7.05
CA ALA A 165 -26.27 -9.13 -6.63
C ALA A 165 -27.65 -8.60 -6.20
N PRO A 166 -28.73 -9.41 -6.33
CA PRO A 166 -30.07 -9.00 -5.93
C PRO A 166 -30.22 -8.96 -4.40
N TRP A 167 -31.14 -8.14 -3.90
CA TRP A 167 -31.38 -7.96 -2.45
C TRP A 167 -31.56 -9.26 -1.64
N PRO A 168 -32.29 -10.29 -2.12
CA PRO A 168 -32.40 -11.55 -1.40
C PRO A 168 -31.06 -12.24 -1.12
N ALA A 169 -30.09 -12.13 -2.03
CA ALA A 169 -28.75 -12.71 -1.85
C ALA A 169 -28.00 -11.97 -0.73
N TRP A 170 -28.03 -10.62 -0.74
CA TRP A 170 -27.46 -9.79 0.32
C TRP A 170 -28.12 -10.07 1.68
N ARG A 171 -29.44 -10.20 1.71
CA ARG A 171 -30.18 -10.58 2.93
C ARG A 171 -29.74 -11.96 3.43
N GLY A 172 -29.48 -12.91 2.55
CA GLY A 172 -28.92 -14.22 2.90
C GLY A 172 -27.54 -14.11 3.55
N LEU A 173 -26.64 -13.31 2.98
CA LEU A 173 -25.31 -13.04 3.55
C LEU A 173 -25.41 -12.38 4.93
N ILE A 174 -26.26 -11.35 5.06
CA ILE A 174 -26.51 -10.64 6.31
C ILE A 174 -27.16 -11.56 7.35
N ALA A 175 -28.06 -12.45 6.96
CA ALA A 175 -28.66 -13.41 7.89
C ALA A 175 -27.61 -14.40 8.45
N GLN A 176 -26.63 -14.80 7.63
CA GLN A 176 -25.58 -15.75 8.04
C GLN A 176 -24.44 -15.09 8.83
N LYS A 177 -24.05 -13.86 8.47
CA LYS A 177 -22.83 -13.19 8.99
C LYS A 177 -23.07 -11.75 9.47
N GLY A 178 -24.32 -11.34 9.69
CA GLY A 178 -24.70 -9.95 9.98
C GLY A 178 -24.01 -9.36 11.20
N VAL A 179 -23.86 -10.14 12.28
CA VAL A 179 -23.12 -9.69 13.47
C VAL A 179 -21.66 -9.37 13.11
N LEU A 180 -20.97 -10.28 12.41
CA LEU A 180 -19.59 -10.06 11.97
C LEU A 180 -19.47 -8.85 11.03
N LEU A 181 -20.39 -8.72 10.06
CA LEU A 181 -20.41 -7.59 9.13
C LEU A 181 -20.64 -6.26 9.87
N ALA A 182 -21.53 -6.23 10.85
CA ALA A 182 -21.78 -5.05 11.69
C ALA A 182 -20.57 -4.71 12.57
N THR A 183 -19.90 -5.72 13.13
CA THR A 183 -18.65 -5.53 13.88
C THR A 183 -17.54 -4.97 12.98
N LEU A 184 -17.38 -5.48 11.76
CA LEU A 184 -16.40 -4.98 10.80
C LEU A 184 -16.72 -3.54 10.35
N LEU A 185 -17.99 -3.22 10.12
CA LEU A 185 -18.45 -1.87 9.83
C LEU A 185 -18.10 -0.92 10.99
N ALA A 186 -18.45 -1.28 12.22
CA ALA A 186 -18.17 -0.47 13.40
C ALA A 186 -16.65 -0.29 13.61
N ALA A 187 -15.87 -1.38 13.48
CA ALA A 187 -14.43 -1.34 13.64
C ALA A 187 -13.74 -0.49 12.56
N GLY A 188 -14.17 -0.60 11.30
CA GLY A 188 -13.63 0.20 10.20
C GLY A 188 -13.97 1.69 10.33
N LEU A 189 -15.18 2.03 10.80
CA LEU A 189 -15.58 3.42 11.06
C LEU A 189 -14.89 4.02 12.29
N ALA A 190 -14.62 3.23 13.32
CA ALA A 190 -13.96 3.68 14.55
C ALA A 190 -12.43 3.66 14.46
N LEU A 191 -11.86 3.24 13.33
CA LEU A 191 -10.41 3.04 13.19
C LEU A 191 -9.58 4.31 13.48
N PRO A 192 -9.99 5.52 13.04
CA PRO A 192 -9.29 6.75 13.40
C PRO A 192 -9.34 7.07 14.90
N GLU A 193 -10.49 6.86 15.55
CA GLU A 193 -10.67 7.08 16.99
C GLU A 193 -9.89 6.07 17.83
N LEU A 194 -9.85 4.82 17.40
CA LEU A 194 -8.99 3.79 17.99
C LEU A 194 -7.52 4.20 17.86
N SER A 195 -7.12 4.78 16.72
CA SER A 195 -5.77 5.33 16.57
C SER A 195 -5.49 6.47 17.54
N ASP A 196 -6.44 7.39 17.76
CA ASP A 196 -6.29 8.47 18.74
C ASP A 196 -6.17 7.93 20.16
N LEU A 197 -6.92 6.88 20.51
CA LEU A 197 -6.88 6.27 21.85
C LEU A 197 -5.51 5.66 22.17
N ILE A 198 -4.83 5.15 21.15
CA ILE A 198 -3.50 4.54 21.29
C ILE A 198 -2.42 5.64 21.21
N GLN A 199 -2.71 6.82 20.65
CA GLN A 199 -1.76 7.93 20.47
C GLN A 199 -1.03 8.39 21.75
N PRO A 200 -1.64 8.43 22.95
CA PRO A 200 -0.92 8.75 24.19
C PRO A 200 0.28 7.84 24.47
N LEU A 201 0.26 6.58 23.98
CA LEU A 201 1.40 5.68 24.11
C LEU A 201 2.64 6.22 23.35
N TRP A 202 2.46 6.99 22.27
CA TRP A 202 3.56 7.67 21.56
C TRP A 202 4.19 8.83 22.36
N ARG A 203 3.52 9.30 23.43
CA ARG A 203 4.01 10.39 24.30
C ARG A 203 4.43 9.86 25.67
N ALA A 204 4.90 8.62 25.72
CA ALA A 204 5.43 8.06 26.95
C ALA A 204 6.73 8.81 27.35
N ASP A 205 6.61 9.77 28.25
CA ASP A 205 7.70 10.68 28.64
C ASP A 205 8.95 9.93 29.12
N TRP A 206 8.77 8.77 29.78
CA TRP A 206 9.86 7.94 30.26
C TRP A 206 10.71 7.34 29.12
N VAL A 207 10.10 7.01 27.96
CA VAL A 207 10.84 6.53 26.79
C VAL A 207 11.66 7.66 26.20
N THR A 208 11.04 8.83 26.06
CA THR A 208 11.70 10.05 25.57
C THR A 208 12.90 10.41 26.44
N GLU A 209 12.77 10.35 27.76
CA GLU A 209 13.85 10.65 28.70
C GLU A 209 15.01 9.66 28.57
N ILE A 210 14.72 8.35 28.55
CA ILE A 210 15.76 7.32 28.39
C ILE A 210 16.51 7.50 27.06
N THR A 211 15.78 7.77 25.97
CA THR A 211 16.37 8.04 24.65
C THR A 211 17.22 9.32 24.68
N PHE A 212 16.73 10.40 25.29
CA PHE A 212 17.45 11.67 25.42
C PHE A 212 18.79 11.49 26.14
N GLN A 213 18.80 10.81 27.28
CA GLN A 213 20.01 10.53 28.04
C GLN A 213 20.98 9.61 27.27
N ALA A 214 20.47 8.60 26.58
CA ALA A 214 21.29 7.70 25.78
C ALA A 214 21.97 8.44 24.61
N VAL A 215 21.27 9.37 23.95
CA VAL A 215 21.84 10.20 22.88
C VAL A 215 22.95 11.09 23.43
N LEU A 216 22.72 11.77 24.56
CA LEU A 216 23.77 12.58 25.20
C LEU A 216 25.00 11.75 25.54
N TRP A 217 24.79 10.54 26.09
CA TRP A 217 25.90 9.64 26.40
C TRP A 217 26.70 9.27 25.14
N VAL A 218 26.03 8.94 24.03
CA VAL A 218 26.69 8.63 22.75
C VAL A 218 27.47 9.83 22.24
N LEU A 219 26.88 11.03 22.20
CA LEU A 219 27.55 12.24 21.71
C LEU A 219 28.81 12.59 22.53
N ASN A 220 28.72 12.52 23.86
CA ASN A 220 29.86 12.73 24.74
C ASN A 220 30.93 11.64 24.57
N ALA A 221 30.52 10.38 24.37
CA ALA A 221 31.45 9.28 24.13
C ALA A 221 32.21 9.42 22.79
N VAL A 222 31.59 10.02 21.78
CA VAL A 222 32.23 10.36 20.50
C VAL A 222 33.18 11.56 20.63
N GLY A 223 33.00 12.39 21.67
CA GLY A 223 33.90 13.50 22.01
C GLY A 223 33.34 14.89 21.71
N TYR A 224 32.03 15.03 21.42
CA TYR A 224 31.41 16.34 21.24
C TYR A 224 31.18 17.05 22.57
N GLY A 225 31.39 18.36 22.60
CA GLY A 225 30.89 19.21 23.68
C GLY A 225 29.38 19.38 23.53
N THR A 226 28.60 18.83 24.46
CA THR A 226 27.13 18.88 24.38
C THR A 226 26.53 19.84 25.41
N GLU A 227 25.51 20.58 25.00
CA GLU A 227 24.62 21.32 25.90
C GLU A 227 23.20 20.75 25.77
N ALA A 228 22.48 20.63 26.88
CA ALA A 228 21.18 19.96 26.90
C ALA A 228 20.19 20.69 27.81
N TYR A 229 18.95 20.81 27.35
CA TYR A 229 17.82 21.38 28.09
C TYR A 229 16.72 20.31 28.24
N PRO A 230 16.73 19.52 29.33
CA PRO A 230 15.81 18.39 29.49
C PRO A 230 14.33 18.77 29.57
N GLU A 231 14.01 19.96 30.06
CA GLU A 231 12.62 20.45 30.19
C GLU A 231 11.97 20.73 28.83
N THR A 232 12.76 21.25 27.88
CA THR A 232 12.32 21.55 26.51
C THR A 232 12.74 20.48 25.50
N LYS A 233 13.40 19.41 25.97
CA LYS A 233 13.94 18.30 25.17
C LYS A 233 14.85 18.78 24.03
N ILE A 234 15.70 19.77 24.30
CA ILE A 234 16.67 20.29 23.33
C ILE A 234 18.05 19.69 23.62
N ILE A 235 18.72 19.19 22.58
CA ILE A 235 20.13 18.76 22.62
C ILE A 235 20.89 19.61 21.62
N GLY A 236 22.06 20.11 22.01
CA GLY A 236 22.96 20.84 21.12
C GLY A 236 24.39 20.33 21.17
N ILE A 237 25.09 20.47 20.05
CA ILE A 237 26.54 20.35 19.94
C ILE A 237 27.13 21.76 19.89
N LEU A 238 28.10 22.02 20.76
CA LEU A 238 28.78 23.30 20.87
C LEU A 238 29.96 23.37 19.91
N GLY A 239 30.00 24.44 19.12
CA GLY A 239 31.11 24.77 18.25
C GLY A 239 32.20 25.58 18.94
N ALA A 240 33.21 25.98 18.18
CA ALA A 240 34.24 26.90 18.68
C ALA A 240 33.68 28.33 18.84
N THR A 241 32.64 28.65 18.07
CA THR A 241 31.90 29.92 18.14
C THR A 241 30.40 29.68 18.30
N GLU A 242 29.66 30.67 18.82
CA GLU A 242 28.20 30.55 18.99
C GLU A 242 27.45 30.31 17.66
N ALA A 243 27.99 30.81 16.54
CA ALA A 243 27.41 30.64 15.22
C ALA A 243 27.53 29.20 14.68
N GLU A 244 28.43 28.40 15.25
CA GLU A 244 28.64 26.99 14.90
C GLU A 244 27.83 26.05 15.79
N ASN A 245 27.16 26.56 16.82
CA ASN A 245 26.34 25.73 17.68
C ASN A 245 25.14 25.18 16.90
N PHE A 246 24.90 23.87 17.02
CA PHE A 246 23.78 23.23 16.37
C PHE A 246 22.85 22.61 17.42
N PHE A 247 21.61 23.12 17.51
CA PHE A 247 20.61 22.68 18.48
C PHE A 247 19.42 22.03 17.79
N VAL A 248 18.93 20.93 18.36
CA VAL A 248 17.78 20.19 17.87
C VAL A 248 16.78 19.95 19.00
N ALA A 249 15.51 20.28 18.76
CA ALA A 249 14.41 19.92 19.64
C ALA A 249 13.93 18.48 19.33
N VAL A 250 14.01 17.59 20.33
CA VAL A 250 13.62 16.19 20.23
C VAL A 250 12.12 16.05 20.47
N GLY A 251 11.34 16.01 19.39
CA GLY A 251 9.89 15.84 19.45
C GLY A 251 9.44 14.43 19.86
N PRO A 252 8.16 14.22 20.20
CA PRO A 252 7.62 12.92 20.61
C PRO A 252 7.84 11.78 19.59
N GLN A 253 7.89 12.11 18.30
CA GLN A 253 8.17 11.14 17.22
C GLN A 253 9.60 10.57 17.30
N CYS A 254 10.51 11.27 17.96
CA CYS A 254 11.91 10.86 18.15
C CYS A 254 12.11 9.97 19.38
N SER A 255 11.06 9.74 20.19
CA SER A 255 11.16 8.94 21.43
C SER A 255 11.63 7.51 21.20
N GLY A 256 11.32 6.94 20.03
CA GLY A 256 11.55 5.53 19.70
C GLY A 256 10.29 4.66 19.77
N VAL A 257 9.18 5.17 20.32
CA VAL A 257 7.92 4.41 20.44
C VAL A 257 7.37 3.98 19.09
N GLU A 258 7.48 4.83 18.06
CA GLU A 258 7.07 4.47 16.70
C GLU A 258 7.81 3.23 16.20
N GLY A 259 9.13 3.15 16.43
CA GLY A 259 9.93 1.98 16.12
C GLY A 259 9.43 0.72 16.84
N PHE A 260 9.04 0.83 18.11
CA PHE A 260 8.49 -0.28 18.90
C PHE A 260 7.19 -0.80 18.31
N ALA A 261 6.29 0.11 17.94
CA ALA A 261 5.02 -0.25 17.30
C ALA A 261 5.26 -0.93 15.96
N LEU A 262 6.06 -0.33 15.08
CA LEU A 262 6.35 -0.85 13.74
C LEU A 262 7.02 -2.23 13.80
N ILE A 263 8.06 -2.41 14.62
CA ILE A 263 8.77 -3.68 14.71
C ILE A 263 7.90 -4.78 15.34
N SER A 264 7.05 -4.42 16.31
CA SER A 264 6.13 -5.37 16.94
C SER A 264 5.04 -5.82 15.98
N VAL A 265 4.44 -4.91 15.21
CA VAL A 265 3.46 -5.24 14.16
C VAL A 265 4.11 -6.13 13.11
N PHE A 266 5.30 -5.75 12.63
CA PHE A 266 6.06 -6.53 11.66
C PHE A 266 6.35 -7.95 12.15
N LEU A 267 6.89 -8.09 13.37
CA LEU A 267 7.19 -9.40 13.95
C LEU A 267 5.94 -10.23 14.19
N THR A 268 4.83 -9.61 14.60
CA THR A 268 3.54 -10.29 14.74
C THR A 268 3.09 -10.87 13.40
N VAL A 269 3.10 -10.06 12.33
CA VAL A 269 2.73 -10.51 10.98
C VAL A 269 3.67 -11.61 10.50
N TYR A 270 4.99 -11.43 10.66
CA TYR A 270 5.99 -12.44 10.30
C TYR A 270 5.74 -13.77 11.03
N MET A 271 5.53 -13.73 12.34
CA MET A 271 5.26 -14.94 13.14
C MET A 271 3.94 -15.60 12.79
N LEU A 272 2.91 -14.84 12.41
CA LEU A 272 1.63 -15.38 11.95
C LEU A 272 1.78 -16.08 10.59
N LEU A 273 2.50 -15.45 9.65
CA LEU A 273 2.71 -15.99 8.30
C LEU A 273 3.60 -17.24 8.31
N PHE A 274 4.66 -17.24 9.12
CA PHE A 274 5.66 -18.30 9.18
C PHE A 274 5.55 -19.14 10.47
N ARG A 275 4.37 -19.19 11.09
CA ARG A 275 4.13 -19.88 12.38
C ARG A 275 4.59 -21.34 12.37
N ARG A 276 4.49 -22.00 11.21
CA ARG A 276 4.85 -23.41 11.03
C ARG A 276 6.36 -23.64 10.98
N ASP A 277 7.12 -22.63 10.58
CA ASP A 277 8.58 -22.72 10.39
C ASP A 277 9.33 -22.31 11.67
N LEU A 278 8.66 -21.58 12.57
CA LEU A 278 9.24 -21.02 13.78
C LEU A 278 9.10 -21.94 15.00
N ALA A 279 10.15 -21.97 15.82
CA ALA A 279 10.19 -22.72 17.07
C ALA A 279 9.57 -21.90 18.22
N PHE A 280 8.29 -22.16 18.54
CA PHE A 280 7.65 -21.59 19.72
C PHE A 280 7.97 -22.43 20.99
N PRO A 281 8.20 -21.79 22.16
CA PRO A 281 8.05 -20.36 22.44
C PRO A 281 9.28 -19.49 22.11
N HIS A 282 10.42 -20.06 21.71
CA HIS A 282 11.68 -19.32 21.48
C HIS A 282 11.54 -18.14 20.51
N ALA A 283 10.73 -18.29 19.46
CA ALA A 283 10.43 -17.22 18.51
C ALA A 283 9.89 -15.94 19.18
N LEU A 284 9.22 -16.03 20.35
CA LEU A 284 8.73 -14.87 21.08
C LEU A 284 9.85 -13.96 21.60
N LEU A 285 11.09 -14.46 21.76
CA LEU A 285 12.25 -13.64 22.13
C LEU A 285 12.64 -12.64 21.05
N LEU A 286 12.18 -12.82 19.80
CA LEU A 286 12.40 -11.82 18.74
C LEU A 286 11.72 -10.49 19.06
N PHE A 287 10.64 -10.46 19.86
CA PHE A 287 10.00 -9.21 20.28
C PHE A 287 10.91 -8.33 21.16
N PRO A 288 11.38 -8.80 22.35
CA PRO A 288 12.26 -7.98 23.17
C PRO A 288 13.59 -7.67 22.45
N ILE A 289 14.14 -8.60 21.67
CA ILE A 289 15.35 -8.34 20.87
C ILE A 289 15.09 -7.23 19.84
N GLY A 290 13.99 -7.33 19.08
CA GLY A 290 13.62 -6.36 18.07
C GLY A 290 13.35 -4.97 18.66
N ILE A 291 12.68 -4.90 19.81
CA ILE A 291 12.41 -3.63 20.51
C ILE A 291 13.73 -2.98 20.98
N VAL A 292 14.62 -3.73 21.62
CA VAL A 292 15.92 -3.21 22.10
C VAL A 292 16.80 -2.74 20.93
N LEU A 293 16.88 -3.54 19.85
CA LEU A 293 17.64 -3.14 18.67
C LEU A 293 17.02 -1.93 17.97
N SER A 294 15.69 -1.86 17.87
CA SER A 294 14.99 -0.70 17.32
C SER A 294 15.26 0.56 18.14
N TRP A 295 15.24 0.46 19.47
CA TRP A 295 15.61 1.56 20.36
C TRP A 295 17.06 2.01 20.13
N SER A 296 17.99 1.04 20.09
CA SER A 296 19.42 1.30 19.89
C SER A 296 19.69 2.01 18.56
N PHE A 297 19.05 1.55 17.48
CA PHE A 297 19.14 2.22 16.18
C PHE A 297 18.55 3.63 16.20
N ASN A 298 17.49 3.87 16.97
CA ASN A 298 16.94 5.22 17.13
C ASN A 298 17.90 6.16 17.87
N VAL A 299 18.57 5.68 18.94
CA VAL A 299 19.60 6.44 19.66
C VAL A 299 20.76 6.80 18.72
N VAL A 300 21.28 5.82 17.97
CA VAL A 300 22.35 6.05 16.98
C VAL A 300 21.91 7.02 15.89
N ARG A 301 20.68 6.88 15.39
CA ARG A 301 20.10 7.78 14.39
C ARG A 301 20.06 9.22 14.89
N ILE A 302 19.58 9.48 16.11
CA ILE A 302 19.49 10.85 16.63
C ILE A 302 20.90 11.42 16.85
N ALA A 303 21.83 10.65 17.43
CA ALA A 303 23.21 11.09 17.58
C ALA A 303 23.84 11.45 16.22
N ALA A 304 23.69 10.59 15.21
CA ALA A 304 24.17 10.84 13.85
C ALA A 304 23.50 12.06 13.20
N LEU A 305 22.21 12.31 13.47
CA LEU A 305 21.52 13.51 13.01
C LEU A 305 22.17 14.77 13.56
N LEU A 306 22.45 14.82 14.88
CA LEU A 306 23.13 15.98 15.48
C LEU A 306 24.55 16.15 14.93
N SER A 307 25.32 15.06 14.82
CA SER A 307 26.66 15.11 14.23
C SER A 307 26.65 15.60 12.79
N LEU A 308 25.72 15.13 11.95
CA LEU A 308 25.58 15.58 10.56
C LEU A 308 25.15 17.04 10.46
N GLY A 309 24.24 17.50 11.33
CA GLY A 309 23.80 18.88 11.33
C GLY A 309 24.90 19.85 11.77
N TYR A 310 25.77 19.41 12.67
CA TYR A 310 26.93 20.16 13.13
C TYR A 310 28.09 20.15 12.13
N GLU A 311 28.47 18.99 11.58
CA GLU A 311 29.69 18.86 10.76
C GLU A 311 29.47 19.06 9.26
N VAL A 312 28.27 18.78 8.76
CA VAL A 312 28.00 18.72 7.31
C VAL A 312 27.00 19.77 6.89
N SER A 313 25.75 19.67 7.34
CA SER A 313 24.66 20.56 6.93
C SER A 313 23.42 20.38 7.81
N PRO A 314 22.90 21.48 8.40
CA PRO A 314 21.60 21.50 9.07
C PRO A 314 20.44 21.03 8.18
N ASP A 315 20.47 21.41 6.90
CA ASP A 315 19.41 21.09 5.94
C ASP A 315 19.40 19.60 5.61
N LEU A 316 20.57 18.98 5.45
CA LEU A 316 20.68 17.53 5.29
C LEU A 316 20.17 16.80 6.53
N ALA A 317 20.54 17.25 7.73
CA ALA A 317 20.18 16.59 8.97
C ALA A 317 18.67 16.58 9.23
N ILE A 318 18.01 17.74 9.08
CA ILE A 318 16.59 17.92 9.38
C ILE A 318 15.71 17.52 8.19
N GLY A 319 16.06 17.98 6.98
CA GLY A 319 15.25 17.84 5.77
C GLY A 319 15.39 16.47 5.08
N GLY A 320 16.58 15.86 5.12
CA GLY A 320 16.85 14.56 4.48
C GLY A 320 16.96 13.41 5.47
N PHE A 321 17.99 13.45 6.32
CA PHE A 321 18.38 12.32 7.17
C PHE A 321 17.29 11.95 8.18
N HIS A 322 16.65 12.94 8.82
CA HIS A 322 15.75 12.73 9.95
C HIS A 322 14.72 11.62 9.71
N SER A 323 13.85 11.75 8.72
CA SER A 323 12.78 10.77 8.47
C SER A 323 13.29 9.51 7.76
N HIS A 324 14.18 9.67 6.76
CA HIS A 324 14.62 8.57 5.89
C HIS A 324 15.56 7.59 6.60
N ALA A 325 16.43 8.07 7.50
CA ALA A 325 17.28 7.19 8.32
C ALA A 325 16.46 6.25 9.22
N GLY A 326 15.29 6.69 9.69
CA GLY A 326 14.36 5.84 10.46
C GLY A 326 13.84 4.65 9.65
N TRP A 327 13.41 4.90 8.41
CA TRP A 327 12.97 3.85 7.49
C TRP A 327 14.10 2.91 7.08
N LEU A 328 15.32 3.43 6.92
CA LEU A 328 16.51 2.63 6.60
C LEU A 328 16.87 1.71 7.77
N ALA A 329 16.87 2.23 9.00
CA ALA A 329 17.09 1.48 10.23
C ALA A 329 16.04 0.39 10.43
N PHE A 330 14.75 0.72 10.25
CA PHE A 330 13.65 -0.24 10.33
C PHE A 330 13.81 -1.36 9.30
N THR A 331 14.07 -1.02 8.04
CA THR A 331 14.24 -2.01 6.96
C THR A 331 15.42 -2.94 7.24
N THR A 332 16.56 -2.37 7.64
CA THR A 332 17.77 -3.13 7.99
C THR A 332 17.51 -4.08 9.16
N LEU A 333 16.84 -3.59 10.20
CA LEU A 333 16.48 -4.38 11.37
C LEU A 333 15.52 -5.52 10.99
N SER A 334 14.45 -5.23 10.25
CA SER A 334 13.46 -6.21 9.82
C SER A 334 14.08 -7.33 9.00
N VAL A 335 14.93 -7.00 8.01
CA VAL A 335 15.66 -8.00 7.22
C VAL A 335 16.63 -8.78 8.10
N GLY A 336 17.38 -8.11 8.97
CA GLY A 336 18.30 -8.76 9.91
C GLY A 336 17.59 -9.77 10.84
N LEU A 337 16.45 -9.39 11.41
CA LEU A 337 15.64 -10.27 12.25
C LEU A 337 15.07 -11.46 11.47
N ILE A 338 14.63 -11.28 10.22
CA ILE A 338 14.23 -12.41 9.36
C ILE A 338 15.42 -13.34 9.15
N LEU A 339 16.59 -12.82 8.78
CA LEU A 339 17.78 -13.62 8.51
C LEU A 339 18.18 -14.42 9.75
N VAL A 340 18.20 -13.79 10.94
CA VAL A 340 18.45 -14.46 12.23
C VAL A 340 17.39 -15.54 12.49
N ALA A 341 16.11 -15.22 12.35
CA ALA A 341 15.02 -16.16 12.61
C ALA A 341 15.05 -17.38 11.67
N ARG A 342 15.54 -17.24 10.44
CA ARG A 342 15.63 -18.33 9.46
C ARG A 342 16.90 -19.15 9.56
N HIS A 343 18.05 -18.54 9.88
CA HIS A 343 19.35 -19.23 9.86
C HIS A 343 19.80 -19.72 11.22
N VAL A 344 19.28 -19.16 12.32
CA VAL A 344 19.63 -19.61 13.67
C VAL A 344 18.66 -20.71 14.10
N ALA A 345 19.18 -21.93 14.27
CA ALA A 345 18.40 -23.12 14.62
C ALA A 345 17.57 -22.97 15.92
N PHE A 346 17.97 -22.07 16.83
CA PHE A 346 17.22 -21.76 18.04
C PHE A 346 15.82 -21.19 17.76
N PHE A 347 15.64 -20.44 16.66
CA PHE A 347 14.37 -19.81 16.28
C PHE A 347 13.57 -20.61 15.24
N ASN A 348 14.17 -21.62 14.62
CA ASN A 348 13.58 -22.38 13.52
C ASN A 348 13.34 -23.84 13.89
N ARG A 349 12.28 -24.46 13.37
CA ARG A 349 12.04 -25.90 13.53
C ARG A 349 12.90 -26.70 12.55
N ALA A 350 13.82 -27.52 13.08
CA ALA A 350 14.66 -28.42 12.29
C ALA A 350 13.87 -29.34 11.32
N GLU A 351 12.64 -29.74 11.66
CA GLU A 351 11.77 -30.54 10.78
C GLU A 351 11.28 -29.78 9.53
N ALA A 352 11.15 -28.45 9.57
CA ALA A 352 10.78 -27.65 8.39
C ALA A 352 11.90 -27.60 7.34
N VAL A 353 13.14 -27.92 7.73
CA VAL A 353 14.30 -28.04 6.85
C VAL A 353 14.38 -29.42 6.18
N ALA A 354 13.73 -30.44 6.75
CA ALA A 354 13.91 -31.85 6.36
C ALA A 354 13.01 -32.32 5.18
N THR A 355 11.90 -31.64 4.89
CA THR A 355 11.15 -31.86 3.64
C THR A 355 11.77 -31.07 2.51
N ALA A 356 12.89 -31.54 1.96
CA ALA A 356 13.54 -30.90 0.81
C ALA A 356 12.54 -30.82 -0.37
N PRO A 357 12.10 -29.63 -0.79
CA PRO A 357 11.43 -29.48 -2.07
C PRO A 357 12.44 -29.80 -3.18
N ALA A 358 11.96 -29.98 -4.42
CA ALA A 358 12.82 -30.05 -5.60
C ALA A 358 13.92 -28.96 -5.55
N PRO A 359 15.13 -29.22 -6.08
CA PRO A 359 16.22 -28.25 -6.05
C PRO A 359 15.72 -26.90 -6.57
N LEU A 360 15.88 -25.85 -5.75
CA LEU A 360 15.51 -24.50 -6.12
C LEU A 360 16.32 -24.08 -7.36
N PRO A 361 15.74 -23.30 -8.28
CA PRO A 361 16.50 -22.73 -9.38
C PRO A 361 17.67 -21.90 -8.85
N PRO A 362 18.76 -21.73 -9.62
CA PRO A 362 19.81 -20.75 -9.30
C PRO A 362 19.19 -19.39 -9.02
N PHE A 363 19.74 -18.62 -8.08
CA PHE A 363 19.12 -17.38 -7.59
C PHE A 363 18.77 -16.39 -8.71
N PHE A 364 19.65 -16.22 -9.71
CA PHE A 364 19.43 -15.33 -10.86
C PHE A 364 18.50 -15.90 -11.95
N GLU A 365 18.07 -17.15 -11.79
CA GLU A 365 17.08 -17.81 -12.64
C GLU A 365 15.74 -18.01 -11.90
N ASP A 366 15.66 -17.67 -10.61
CA ASP A 366 14.44 -17.77 -9.82
C ASP A 366 13.41 -16.70 -10.27
N PRO A 367 12.25 -17.11 -10.81
CA PRO A 367 11.21 -16.18 -11.23
C PRO A 367 10.66 -15.32 -10.09
N VAL A 368 10.70 -15.79 -8.84
CA VAL A 368 10.25 -15.01 -7.69
C VAL A 368 11.27 -13.90 -7.39
N ALA A 369 12.56 -14.23 -7.36
CA ALA A 369 13.62 -13.25 -7.18
C ALA A 369 13.58 -12.18 -8.29
N ALA A 370 13.40 -12.59 -9.54
CA ALA A 370 13.29 -11.69 -10.69
C ALA A 370 12.11 -10.70 -10.59
N LYS A 371 11.01 -11.10 -9.92
CA LYS A 371 9.83 -10.25 -9.73
C LYS A 371 9.93 -9.30 -8.53
N VAL A 372 10.71 -9.64 -7.50
CA VAL A 372 10.73 -8.92 -6.21
C VAL A 372 12.01 -8.10 -6.01
N LEU A 373 13.17 -8.68 -6.34
CA LEU A 373 14.46 -8.07 -6.01
C LEU A 373 14.71 -6.73 -6.75
N PRO A 374 14.40 -6.58 -8.05
CA PRO A 374 14.56 -5.29 -8.72
C PRO A 374 13.76 -4.17 -8.07
N PHE A 375 12.55 -4.46 -7.57
CA PHE A 375 11.74 -3.48 -6.85
C PHE A 375 12.35 -3.14 -5.48
N ALA A 376 12.85 -4.14 -4.76
CA ALA A 376 13.55 -3.89 -3.49
C ALA A 376 14.79 -2.99 -3.69
N ILE A 377 15.58 -3.24 -4.74
CA ILE A 377 16.75 -2.41 -5.09
C ILE A 377 16.31 -1.00 -5.50
N PHE A 378 15.25 -0.88 -6.30
CA PHE A 378 14.66 0.42 -6.64
C PHE A 378 14.30 1.23 -5.39
N MET A 379 13.60 0.63 -4.43
CA MET A 379 13.18 1.30 -3.20
C MET A 379 14.34 1.62 -2.26
N VAL A 380 15.26 0.69 -2.05
CA VAL A 380 16.45 0.93 -1.22
C VAL A 380 17.33 2.02 -1.83
N SER A 381 17.51 2.05 -3.15
CA SER A 381 18.29 3.09 -3.82
C SER A 381 17.67 4.48 -3.64
N ALA A 382 16.34 4.59 -3.67
CA ALA A 382 15.63 5.83 -3.40
C ALA A 382 15.81 6.27 -1.93
N LEU A 383 15.66 5.32 -1.00
CA LEU A 383 15.81 5.59 0.42
C LEU A 383 17.23 6.04 0.80
N LEU A 384 18.25 5.41 0.22
CA LEU A 384 19.65 5.82 0.40
C LEU A 384 19.89 7.22 -0.17
N ALA A 385 19.40 7.51 -1.38
CA ALA A 385 19.54 8.83 -1.99
C ALA A 385 18.89 9.91 -1.11
N SER A 386 17.70 9.66 -0.55
CA SER A 386 17.00 10.62 0.31
C SER A 386 17.60 10.74 1.71
N THR A 387 18.28 9.71 2.21
CA THR A 387 18.93 9.74 3.53
C THR A 387 20.24 10.53 3.52
N PHE A 388 20.99 10.47 2.41
CA PHE A 388 22.36 10.98 2.32
C PHE A 388 22.55 12.14 1.33
N SER A 389 21.48 12.72 0.79
CA SER A 389 21.56 13.86 -0.13
C SER A 389 20.47 14.89 0.15
N GLU A 390 20.85 16.17 0.13
CA GLU A 390 19.93 17.31 0.15
C GLU A 390 19.14 17.42 -1.15
N THR A 391 19.68 16.88 -2.25
CA THR A 391 19.07 16.91 -3.58
C THR A 391 19.00 15.50 -4.19
N PRO A 392 18.13 14.61 -3.66
CA PRO A 392 18.06 13.20 -4.10
C PRO A 392 17.73 13.03 -5.58
N SER A 393 17.06 14.03 -6.18
CA SER A 393 16.73 14.05 -7.61
C SER A 393 17.98 14.06 -8.50
N LEU A 394 19.08 14.70 -8.08
CA LEU A 394 20.32 14.72 -8.84
C LEU A 394 21.00 13.35 -8.89
N LEU A 395 20.74 12.48 -7.91
CA LEU A 395 21.27 11.12 -7.84
C LEU A 395 20.49 10.12 -8.71
N TYR A 396 19.49 10.58 -9.47
CA TYR A 396 18.68 9.70 -10.31
C TYR A 396 19.50 8.85 -11.32
N PRO A 397 20.58 9.34 -11.97
CA PRO A 397 21.40 8.50 -12.84
C PRO A 397 21.96 7.25 -12.15
N PHE A 398 22.37 7.36 -10.88
CA PHE A 398 22.83 6.22 -10.09
C PHE A 398 21.68 5.27 -9.74
N ARG A 399 20.49 5.81 -9.44
CA ARG A 399 19.29 4.99 -9.24
C ARG A 399 18.89 4.23 -10.51
N ALA A 400 18.95 4.89 -11.67
CA ALA A 400 18.70 4.27 -12.96
C ALA A 400 19.71 3.16 -13.26
N LEU A 401 20.99 3.37 -12.95
CA LEU A 401 22.02 2.35 -13.07
C LEU A 401 21.77 1.15 -12.14
N ALA A 402 21.38 1.39 -10.88
CA ALA A 402 21.04 0.32 -9.94
C ALA A 402 19.83 -0.52 -10.42
N MET A 403 18.79 0.14 -10.92
CA MET A 403 17.63 -0.52 -11.54
C MET A 403 18.03 -1.35 -12.77
N ALA A 404 18.84 -0.77 -13.67
CA ALA A 404 19.29 -1.45 -14.88
C ALA A 404 20.17 -2.66 -14.56
N ALA A 405 21.09 -2.53 -13.60
CA ALA A 405 21.94 -3.63 -13.13
C ALA A 405 21.10 -4.74 -12.50
N ALA A 406 20.11 -4.40 -11.67
CA ALA A 406 19.21 -5.39 -11.07
C ALA A 406 18.45 -6.18 -12.14
N LEU A 407 17.88 -5.51 -13.15
CA LEU A 407 17.18 -6.17 -14.25
C LEU A 407 18.12 -7.00 -15.13
N ALA A 408 19.34 -6.52 -15.38
CA ALA A 408 20.34 -7.22 -16.20
C ALA A 408 20.75 -8.56 -15.59
N LEU A 409 20.83 -8.66 -14.25
CA LEU A 409 21.12 -9.92 -13.55
C LEU A 409 20.05 -10.99 -13.82
N PHE A 410 18.80 -10.60 -14.07
CA PHE A 410 17.68 -11.49 -14.39
C PHE A 410 17.33 -11.51 -15.89
N TRP A 411 18.25 -11.09 -16.77
CA TRP A 411 17.98 -10.95 -18.20
C TRP A 411 17.45 -12.23 -18.85
N SER A 412 17.93 -13.41 -18.41
CA SER A 412 17.46 -14.73 -18.89
C SER A 412 15.97 -14.95 -18.62
N VAL A 413 15.48 -14.56 -17.45
CA VAL A 413 14.07 -14.63 -17.07
C VAL A 413 13.25 -13.59 -17.84
N LEU A 414 13.76 -12.36 -17.95
CA LEU A 414 13.06 -11.25 -18.61
C LEU A 414 12.85 -11.50 -20.10
N ARG A 415 13.86 -12.03 -20.81
CA ARG A 415 13.74 -12.34 -22.25
C ARG A 415 12.77 -13.50 -22.54
N ALA A 416 12.52 -14.35 -21.54
CA ALA A 416 11.61 -15.48 -21.67
C ALA A 416 10.13 -15.09 -21.47
N LEU A 417 9.86 -13.85 -21.02
CA LEU A 417 8.50 -13.34 -20.94
C LEU A 417 7.89 -13.26 -22.35
N PRO A 418 6.58 -13.52 -22.51
CA PRO A 418 5.91 -13.51 -23.80
C PRO A 418 5.65 -12.07 -24.30
N TRP A 419 6.72 -11.35 -24.63
CA TRP A 419 6.67 -9.97 -25.12
C TRP A 419 5.82 -9.84 -26.37
N ARG A 420 4.89 -8.88 -26.36
CA ARG A 420 4.04 -8.52 -27.49
C ARG A 420 3.62 -7.07 -27.41
N LEU A 421 3.30 -6.50 -28.57
CA LEU A 421 2.68 -5.17 -28.67
C LEU A 421 1.18 -5.37 -28.91
N ASP A 422 0.40 -5.23 -27.85
CA ASP A 422 -1.05 -5.25 -27.91
C ASP A 422 -1.57 -3.80 -28.02
N GLY A 423 -2.40 -3.53 -29.04
CA GLY A 423 -2.90 -2.18 -29.31
C GLY A 423 -3.78 -1.61 -28.20
N LEU A 424 -4.53 -2.46 -27.49
CA LEU A 424 -5.33 -2.03 -26.34
C LEU A 424 -4.42 -1.63 -25.17
N ALA A 425 -3.35 -2.40 -24.91
CA ALA A 425 -2.36 -2.05 -23.88
C ALA A 425 -1.68 -0.71 -24.16
N VAL A 426 -1.22 -0.47 -25.40
CA VAL A 426 -0.64 0.82 -25.78
C VAL A 426 -1.67 1.95 -25.63
N GLY A 427 -2.89 1.75 -26.15
CA GLY A 427 -3.96 2.74 -26.09
C GLY A 427 -4.38 3.08 -24.66
N SER A 428 -4.52 2.09 -23.78
CA SER A 428 -4.83 2.31 -22.37
C SER A 428 -3.70 3.03 -21.65
N GLY A 429 -2.44 2.70 -21.97
CA GLY A 429 -1.27 3.40 -21.47
C GLY A 429 -1.26 4.89 -21.83
N LEU A 430 -1.49 5.21 -23.10
CA LEU A 430 -1.58 6.58 -23.57
C LEU A 430 -2.73 7.34 -22.90
N ALA A 431 -3.89 6.70 -22.69
CA ALA A 431 -5.01 7.31 -21.97
C ALA A 431 -4.66 7.62 -20.51
N ILE A 432 -3.95 6.72 -19.83
CA ILE A 432 -3.43 6.96 -18.46
C ILE A 432 -2.40 8.09 -18.47
N GLY A 433 -1.51 8.15 -19.47
CA GLY A 433 -0.56 9.25 -19.64
C GLY A 433 -1.23 10.60 -19.78
N VAL A 434 -2.28 10.70 -20.62
CA VAL A 434 -3.09 11.92 -20.76
C VAL A 434 -3.78 12.27 -19.44
N LEU A 435 -4.40 11.29 -18.76
CA LEU A 435 -5.00 11.51 -17.45
C LEU A 435 -3.96 12.06 -16.46
N TRP A 436 -2.75 11.51 -16.45
CA TRP A 436 -1.67 11.95 -15.59
C TRP A 436 -1.23 13.38 -15.90
N ILE A 437 -1.13 13.76 -17.18
CA ILE A 437 -0.77 15.13 -17.57
C ILE A 437 -1.88 16.12 -17.18
N VAL A 438 -3.13 15.83 -17.54
CA VAL A 438 -4.27 16.74 -17.36
C VAL A 438 -4.62 16.96 -15.89
N THR A 439 -4.43 15.94 -15.04
CA THR A 439 -4.68 16.03 -13.59
C THR A 439 -3.40 16.28 -12.80
N GLY A 440 -2.33 16.66 -13.50
CA GLY A 440 -1.05 16.99 -12.88
C GLY A 440 -1.16 18.28 -12.05
N PRO A 441 -0.39 18.40 -10.95
CA PRO A 441 -0.33 19.64 -10.20
C PRO A 441 0.23 20.76 -11.09
N GLU A 442 -0.19 22.00 -10.84
CA GLU A 442 0.41 23.15 -11.52
C GLU A 442 1.91 23.25 -11.20
N ALA A 443 2.65 23.87 -12.13
CA ALA A 443 4.07 24.09 -11.95
C ALA A 443 4.31 25.00 -10.72
N GLY A 444 4.97 24.47 -9.70
CA GLY A 444 5.41 25.26 -8.56
C GLY A 444 6.54 26.23 -8.93
N ASN A 445 6.73 27.26 -8.10
CA ASN A 445 7.83 28.24 -8.23
C ASN A 445 9.21 27.69 -7.78
N GLY A 446 9.32 26.38 -7.56
CA GLY A 446 10.55 25.73 -7.09
C GLY A 446 11.58 25.51 -8.22
N PRO A 447 12.86 25.27 -7.86
CA PRO A 447 13.87 24.92 -8.85
C PRO A 447 13.51 23.60 -9.56
N PRO A 448 13.92 23.43 -10.83
CA PRO A 448 13.69 22.19 -11.56
C PRO A 448 14.41 21.01 -10.87
N PRO A 449 13.94 19.77 -11.08
CA PRO A 449 14.49 18.59 -10.40
C PRO A 449 15.97 18.29 -10.73
N PHE A 450 16.48 18.82 -11.84
CA PHE A 450 17.90 18.74 -12.23
C PHE A 450 18.73 19.92 -11.71
N GLY A 451 18.15 20.81 -10.90
CA GLY A 451 18.85 21.95 -10.30
C GLY A 451 19.55 22.83 -11.33
N ALA A 452 20.84 23.09 -11.11
CA ALA A 452 21.67 23.92 -11.98
C ALA A 452 22.46 23.13 -13.04
N LEU A 453 22.16 21.85 -13.27
CA LEU A 453 22.85 21.04 -14.27
C LEU A 453 22.69 21.65 -15.67
N THR A 454 23.78 21.69 -16.43
CA THR A 454 23.83 22.19 -17.81
C THR A 454 24.63 21.25 -18.72
N GLY A 455 24.56 21.48 -20.04
CA GLY A 455 25.38 20.77 -21.03
C GLY A 455 25.25 19.24 -20.97
N GLY A 456 26.39 18.55 -21.05
CA GLY A 456 26.42 17.08 -21.08
C GLY A 456 25.88 16.41 -19.82
N MET A 457 26.05 17.03 -18.64
CA MET A 457 25.53 16.48 -17.38
C MET A 457 23.99 16.55 -17.32
N LEU A 458 23.40 17.65 -17.81
CA LEU A 458 21.95 17.75 -17.95
C LEU A 458 21.42 16.71 -18.95
N ALA A 459 22.10 16.55 -20.10
CA ALA A 459 21.71 15.55 -21.10
C ALA A 459 21.77 14.12 -20.54
N LEU A 460 22.82 13.80 -19.75
CA LEU A 460 22.93 12.51 -19.06
C LEU A 460 21.79 12.32 -18.04
N TRP A 461 21.49 13.34 -17.23
CA TRP A 461 20.42 13.28 -16.25
C TRP A 461 19.05 13.06 -16.92
N ILE A 462 18.75 13.83 -17.96
CA ILE A 462 17.51 13.71 -18.73
C ILE A 462 17.41 12.33 -19.36
N THR A 463 18.47 11.85 -20.00
CA THR A 463 18.50 10.52 -20.63
C THR A 463 18.24 9.43 -19.60
N ALA A 464 18.92 9.51 -18.44
CA ALA A 464 18.68 8.58 -17.35
C ALA A 464 17.24 8.65 -16.83
N ARG A 465 16.68 9.86 -16.66
CA ARG A 465 15.29 10.08 -16.21
C ARG A 465 14.28 9.46 -17.16
N VAL A 466 14.41 9.73 -18.46
CA VAL A 466 13.51 9.22 -19.50
C VAL A 466 13.59 7.70 -19.59
N ILE A 467 14.79 7.12 -19.62
CA ILE A 467 14.98 5.66 -19.67
C ILE A 467 14.46 5.00 -18.39
N GLY A 468 14.82 5.55 -17.23
CA GLY A 468 14.42 5.03 -15.93
C GLY A 468 12.91 4.98 -15.79
N THR A 469 12.24 6.10 -16.01
CA THR A 469 10.77 6.20 -15.87
C THR A 469 10.02 5.44 -16.96
N SER A 470 10.48 5.47 -18.23
CA SER A 470 9.69 4.92 -19.35
C SER A 470 9.94 3.44 -19.61
N LEU A 471 11.10 2.91 -19.21
CA LEU A 471 11.50 1.53 -19.51
C LEU A 471 11.78 0.70 -18.26
N LEU A 472 12.58 1.21 -17.32
CA LEU A 472 13.01 0.40 -16.16
C LEU A 472 11.90 0.26 -15.11
N VAL A 473 11.31 1.37 -14.68
CA VAL A 473 10.26 1.40 -13.65
C VAL A 473 9.04 0.54 -14.05
N PRO A 474 8.49 0.63 -15.29
CA PRO A 474 7.35 -0.21 -15.69
C PRO A 474 7.64 -1.70 -15.62
N VAL A 475 8.86 -2.13 -15.98
CA VAL A 475 9.25 -3.54 -15.85
C VAL A 475 9.30 -3.92 -14.37
N ILE A 476 9.96 -3.11 -13.55
CA ILE A 476 10.15 -3.37 -12.12
C ILE A 476 8.82 -3.46 -11.37
N GLU A 477 7.96 -2.46 -11.56
CA GLU A 477 6.71 -2.36 -10.82
C GLU A 477 5.70 -3.40 -11.28
N GLU A 478 5.52 -3.59 -12.60
CA GLU A 478 4.53 -4.56 -13.08
C GLU A 478 4.95 -6.01 -12.79
N LEU A 479 6.25 -6.33 -12.75
CA LEU A 479 6.70 -7.65 -12.30
C LEU A 479 6.35 -7.91 -10.84
N LEU A 480 6.50 -6.93 -9.95
CA LEU A 480 6.10 -7.08 -8.55
C LEU A 480 4.57 -7.14 -8.41
N PHE A 481 3.87 -6.11 -8.86
CA PHE A 481 2.44 -5.94 -8.60
C PHE A 481 1.60 -6.93 -9.42
N ARG A 482 1.86 -7.05 -10.71
CA ARG A 482 1.02 -7.85 -11.63
C ARG A 482 1.59 -9.25 -11.83
N GLY A 483 2.91 -9.39 -11.77
CA GLY A 483 3.59 -10.67 -11.90
C GLY A 483 3.60 -11.50 -10.60
N TYR A 484 3.90 -10.90 -9.45
CA TYR A 484 4.05 -11.63 -8.18
C TYR A 484 2.82 -11.50 -7.28
N LEU A 485 2.38 -10.27 -6.98
CA LEU A 485 1.33 -10.03 -5.99
C LEU A 485 -0.04 -10.57 -6.46
N LEU A 486 -0.44 -10.35 -7.71
CA LEU A 486 -1.67 -10.94 -8.25
C LEU A 486 -1.67 -12.47 -8.18
N GLU A 487 -0.55 -13.10 -8.56
CA GLU A 487 -0.38 -14.55 -8.51
C GLU A 487 -0.52 -15.08 -7.07
N LYS A 488 0.02 -14.37 -6.07
CA LYS A 488 -0.07 -14.74 -4.65
C LYS A 488 -1.47 -14.54 -4.07
N LEU A 489 -2.16 -13.46 -4.43
CA LEU A 489 -3.50 -13.16 -3.91
C LEU A 489 -4.57 -14.08 -4.55
N ALA A 490 -4.41 -14.40 -5.84
CA ALA A 490 -5.33 -15.24 -6.59
C ALA A 490 -4.61 -16.39 -7.35
N PRO A 491 -4.01 -17.38 -6.65
CA PRO A 491 -3.40 -18.54 -7.31
C PRO A 491 -4.46 -19.30 -8.12
N ALA A 492 -4.27 -19.38 -9.44
CA ALA A 492 -5.24 -19.92 -10.41
C ALA A 492 -6.65 -19.25 -10.38
N GLY A 493 -6.81 -18.15 -9.66
CA GLY A 493 -8.10 -17.55 -9.37
C GLY A 493 -8.71 -16.85 -10.59
N LYS A 494 -9.99 -17.11 -10.84
CA LYS A 494 -10.83 -16.36 -11.81
C LYS A 494 -12.00 -15.71 -11.06
N GLY A 495 -12.69 -14.76 -11.68
CA GLY A 495 -13.88 -14.13 -11.10
C GLY A 495 -13.56 -13.23 -9.91
N LEU A 496 -14.40 -13.25 -8.85
CA LEU A 496 -14.31 -12.33 -7.70
C LEU A 496 -12.92 -12.31 -7.05
N ARG A 497 -12.29 -13.47 -6.84
CA ARG A 497 -10.99 -13.51 -6.15
C ARG A 497 -9.91 -12.76 -6.93
N MET A 498 -9.93 -12.88 -8.26
CA MET A 498 -9.02 -12.14 -9.13
C MET A 498 -9.37 -10.66 -9.19
N ALA A 499 -10.66 -10.31 -9.23
CA ALA A 499 -11.09 -8.92 -9.15
C ALA A 499 -10.62 -8.25 -7.85
N LEU A 500 -10.76 -8.93 -6.70
CA LEU A 500 -10.24 -8.47 -5.42
C LEU A 500 -8.71 -8.36 -5.44
N ALA A 501 -8.00 -9.33 -6.04
CA ALA A 501 -6.55 -9.25 -6.18
C ALA A 501 -6.12 -8.02 -6.99
N VAL A 502 -6.82 -7.72 -8.09
CA VAL A 502 -6.59 -6.50 -8.89
C VAL A 502 -6.82 -5.24 -8.08
N VAL A 503 -7.92 -5.16 -7.32
CA VAL A 503 -8.23 -4.00 -6.48
C VAL A 503 -7.18 -3.83 -5.37
N ILE A 504 -6.82 -4.90 -4.67
CA ILE A 504 -5.79 -4.87 -3.61
C ILE A 504 -4.44 -4.47 -4.20
N SER A 505 -4.05 -5.05 -5.34
CA SER A 505 -2.80 -4.71 -6.02
C SER A 505 -2.78 -3.25 -6.49
N ALA A 506 -3.89 -2.73 -7.02
CA ALA A 506 -4.01 -1.35 -7.44
C ALA A 506 -3.98 -0.38 -6.25
N GLY A 507 -4.60 -0.74 -5.13
CA GLY A 507 -4.55 0.03 -3.89
C GLY A 507 -3.15 0.10 -3.30
N LEU A 508 -2.43 -1.03 -3.24
CA LEU A 508 -1.04 -1.04 -2.77
C LEU A 508 -0.11 -0.25 -3.69
N PHE A 509 -0.34 -0.32 -5.00
CA PHE A 509 0.35 0.51 -5.98
C PHE A 509 0.06 2.01 -5.74
N ALA A 510 -1.21 2.38 -5.54
CA ALA A 510 -1.63 3.76 -5.29
C ALA A 510 -0.99 4.38 -4.05
N VAL A 511 -0.85 3.63 -2.95
CA VAL A 511 -0.26 4.11 -1.69
C VAL A 511 1.21 4.55 -1.85
N LEU A 512 1.92 4.02 -2.84
CA LEU A 512 3.30 4.41 -3.12
C LEU A 512 3.45 5.70 -3.94
N HIS A 513 2.34 6.28 -4.38
CA HIS A 513 2.34 7.43 -5.27
C HIS A 513 1.67 8.63 -4.60
N ASP A 514 2.25 9.81 -4.77
CA ASP A 514 1.67 11.07 -4.28
C ASP A 514 0.25 11.28 -4.84
N ARG A 515 0.07 10.94 -6.12
CA ARG A 515 -1.20 11.02 -6.85
C ARG A 515 -1.96 9.70 -6.76
N TRP A 516 -2.28 9.30 -5.54
CA TRP A 516 -2.85 7.99 -5.20
C TRP A 516 -4.11 7.63 -6.01
N ILE A 517 -5.00 8.59 -6.30
CA ILE A 517 -6.21 8.30 -7.12
C ILE A 517 -5.82 7.95 -8.56
N ALA A 518 -5.00 8.78 -9.21
CA ALA A 518 -4.54 8.53 -10.58
C ALA A 518 -3.74 7.23 -10.67
N ALA A 519 -2.87 6.97 -9.70
CA ALA A 519 -2.11 5.72 -9.59
C ALA A 519 -3.04 4.51 -9.35
N GLY A 520 -4.08 4.65 -8.55
CA GLY A 520 -5.09 3.60 -8.33
C GLY A 520 -5.84 3.26 -9.62
N LEU A 521 -6.27 4.27 -10.38
CA LEU A 521 -6.92 4.08 -11.68
C LEU A 521 -5.98 3.41 -12.69
N ALA A 522 -4.74 3.88 -12.81
CA ALA A 522 -3.71 3.23 -13.62
C ALA A 522 -3.52 1.77 -13.20
N GLY A 523 -3.44 1.53 -11.90
CA GLY A 523 -3.22 0.21 -11.35
C GLY A 523 -4.37 -0.78 -11.60
N LEU A 524 -5.62 -0.29 -11.62
CA LEU A 524 -6.79 -1.09 -12.01
C LEU A 524 -6.75 -1.44 -13.50
N VAL A 525 -6.38 -0.48 -14.36
CA VAL A 525 -6.25 -0.69 -15.81
C VAL A 525 -5.16 -1.73 -16.11
N PHE A 526 -3.97 -1.58 -15.51
CA PHE A 526 -2.87 -2.53 -15.70
C PHE A 526 -3.24 -3.94 -15.20
N GLY A 527 -3.89 -4.04 -14.04
CA GLY A 527 -4.39 -5.32 -13.52
C GLY A 527 -5.47 -5.95 -14.41
N ALA A 528 -6.37 -5.15 -14.98
CA ALA A 528 -7.41 -5.61 -15.90
C ALA A 528 -6.84 -6.15 -17.22
N LEU A 529 -5.75 -5.56 -17.73
CA LEU A 529 -5.03 -6.08 -18.89
C LEU A 529 -4.48 -7.47 -18.63
N VAL A 530 -3.79 -7.67 -17.49
CA VAL A 530 -3.26 -8.98 -17.10
C VAL A 530 -4.37 -9.98 -16.86
N TYR A 531 -5.49 -9.55 -16.27
CA TYR A 531 -6.66 -10.41 -16.11
C TYR A 531 -7.24 -10.86 -17.44
N ARG A 532 -7.34 -9.95 -18.42
CA ARG A 532 -7.83 -10.25 -19.77
C ARG A 532 -6.93 -11.23 -20.50
N SER A 533 -5.62 -11.02 -20.40
CA SER A 533 -4.66 -11.55 -21.34
C SER A 533 -3.75 -12.66 -20.77
N GLY A 534 -3.77 -12.83 -19.45
CA GLY A 534 -2.90 -13.74 -18.72
C GLY A 534 -1.42 -13.36 -18.78
N ASN A 535 -1.07 -12.15 -19.25
CA ASN A 535 0.30 -11.77 -19.56
C ASN A 535 0.69 -10.44 -18.90
N VAL A 536 1.74 -10.48 -18.07
CA VAL A 536 2.30 -9.29 -17.41
C VAL A 536 2.90 -8.29 -18.40
N THR A 537 3.36 -8.73 -19.58
CA THR A 537 3.98 -7.80 -20.54
C THR A 537 3.00 -6.79 -21.10
N ASP A 538 1.70 -7.09 -21.15
CA ASP A 538 0.69 -6.11 -21.56
C ASP A 538 0.60 -4.95 -20.57
N ALA A 539 0.69 -5.24 -19.27
CA ALA A 539 0.76 -4.21 -18.24
C ALA A 539 2.07 -3.43 -18.33
N ILE A 540 3.22 -4.10 -18.54
CA ILE A 540 4.52 -3.44 -18.73
C ILE A 540 4.47 -2.47 -19.92
N VAL A 541 3.92 -2.89 -21.06
CA VAL A 541 3.79 -2.05 -22.26
C VAL A 541 2.83 -0.89 -22.02
N SER A 542 1.69 -1.14 -21.37
CA SER A 542 0.73 -0.08 -21.04
C SER A 542 1.34 0.96 -20.12
N HIS A 543 2.04 0.53 -19.06
CA HIS A 543 2.69 1.43 -18.12
C HIS A 543 3.86 2.17 -18.79
N GLY A 544 4.68 1.47 -19.58
CA GLY A 544 5.75 2.09 -20.37
C GLY A 544 5.22 3.14 -21.35
N ALA A 545 4.10 2.89 -22.03
CA ALA A 545 3.47 3.86 -22.93
C ALA A 545 2.95 5.11 -22.17
N ALA A 546 2.36 4.91 -20.99
CA ALA A 546 1.95 6.03 -20.13
C ALA A 546 3.16 6.89 -19.76
N ASN A 547 4.21 6.29 -19.21
CA ASN A 547 5.40 7.00 -18.75
C ASN A 547 6.18 7.64 -19.89
N ALA A 548 6.27 6.98 -21.05
CA ALA A 548 6.88 7.55 -22.24
C ALA A 548 6.12 8.79 -22.74
N SER A 549 4.79 8.79 -22.69
CA SER A 549 3.98 9.96 -23.09
C SER A 549 4.15 11.14 -22.11
N ILE A 550 4.24 10.85 -20.81
CA ILE A 550 4.52 11.85 -19.76
C ILE A 550 5.92 12.43 -19.94
N ALA A 551 6.93 11.58 -20.19
CA ALA A 551 8.29 12.00 -20.46
C ALA A 551 8.40 12.86 -21.73
N ALA A 552 7.71 12.47 -22.81
CA ALA A 552 7.66 13.24 -24.04
C ALA A 552 7.02 14.63 -23.81
N TRP A 553 5.95 14.70 -23.02
CA TRP A 553 5.33 15.98 -22.65
C TRP A 553 6.29 16.87 -21.84
N ALA A 554 6.98 16.31 -20.84
CA ALA A 554 7.97 17.03 -20.05
C ALA A 554 9.12 17.58 -20.91
N LEU A 555 9.62 16.78 -21.87
CA LEU A 555 10.63 17.20 -22.84
C LEU A 555 10.15 18.33 -23.76
N ALA A 556 8.90 18.27 -24.21
CA ALA A 556 8.34 19.24 -25.16
C ALA A 556 7.97 20.58 -24.50
N THR A 557 7.52 20.55 -23.25
CA THR A 557 6.96 21.72 -22.55
C THR A 557 7.85 22.27 -21.44
N GLY A 558 8.87 21.53 -21.02
CA GLY A 558 9.66 21.84 -19.83
C GLY A 558 8.92 21.53 -18.51
N ALA A 559 7.75 20.88 -18.55
CA ALA A 559 6.96 20.54 -17.37
C ALA A 559 7.55 19.36 -16.57
N TRP A 560 8.78 19.49 -16.07
CA TRP A 560 9.49 18.42 -15.35
C TRP A 560 8.89 18.05 -13.99
N HIS A 561 7.94 18.83 -13.48
CA HIS A 561 7.23 18.54 -12.22
C HIS A 561 6.23 17.37 -12.33
N ILE A 562 5.90 16.92 -13.55
CA ILE A 562 4.92 15.83 -13.77
C ILE A 562 5.55 14.42 -13.78
N ILE A 563 6.89 14.31 -13.84
CA ILE A 563 7.65 13.07 -14.09
C ILE A 563 8.51 12.64 -12.91
#